data_AF-A0A544YD40-F1
#
_entry.id   AF-A0A544YD40-F1
#
_cell.length_a   1.000
_cell.length_b   1.000
_cell.length_c   1.000
_cell.angle_alpha   90.00
_cell.angle_beta   90.00
_cell.angle_gamma   90.00
#
_symmetry.space_group_name_H-M   'P 1'
#
loop_
_entity.id
_entity.type
_entity.pdbx_description
1 polymer ?
#
loop_
_entity_poly.entity_id
_entity_poly.type
_entity_poly.pdbx_seq_one_letter_code
_entity_poly.pdbx_strand_id
1 'polypeptide(L)'
;MCPEASVARWCARPIELGHPGLVLKPLVAGTNEVPVITDPGQAAEDIELAVLSAIHHAATPEGPEILNALFAALHNLDRDLGVCTLTWFVRRCLERSGITWRST
;
A
#
# COMPACT_ATOMS: atom_id res chain seq x y z
N MET A 1 1.16 -0.08 7.71
CA MET A 1 -0.10 -0.49 7.07
C MET A 1 -1.06 -0.91 8.15
N CYS A 2 -2.03 -0.07 8.46
CA CYS A 2 -3.06 -0.37 9.44
C CYS A 2 -4.39 -0.48 8.67
N PRO A 3 -4.97 -1.69 8.53
CA PRO A 3 -6.19 -1.87 7.74
C PRO A 3 -7.42 -1.26 8.44
N GLU A 4 -7.34 -1.04 9.76
CA GLU A 4 -8.46 -0.53 10.55
C GLU A 4 -8.33 0.98 10.78
N ALA A 5 -9.28 1.75 10.23
CA ALA A 5 -9.27 3.22 10.30
C ALA A 5 -9.32 3.76 11.75
N SER A 6 -9.97 3.04 12.66
CA SER A 6 -10.02 3.38 14.10
C SER A 6 -8.62 3.34 14.73
N VAL A 7 -7.86 2.28 14.44
CA VAL A 7 -6.50 2.05 14.95
C VAL A 7 -5.53 3.03 14.30
N ALA A 8 -5.66 3.29 12.99
CA ALA A 8 -4.85 4.31 12.31
C ALA A 8 -5.04 5.71 12.96
N ARG A 9 -6.29 6.12 13.23
CA ARG A 9 -6.58 7.38 13.93
C ARG A 9 -6.02 7.40 15.34
N TRP A 10 -6.11 6.30 16.07
CA TRP A 10 -5.53 6.20 17.41
C TRP A 10 -4.01 6.35 17.38
N CYS A 11 -3.33 5.66 16.45
CA CYS A 11 -1.89 5.76 16.25
C CYS A 11 -1.43 7.17 15.84
N ALA A 12 -2.28 7.95 15.16
CA ALA A 12 -1.94 9.30 14.68
C ALA A 12 -2.02 10.37 15.79
N ARG A 13 -2.50 10.01 16.98
CA ARG A 13 -2.62 10.96 18.09
C ARG A 13 -1.23 11.44 18.54
N PRO A 14 -1.09 12.73 18.89
CA PRO A 14 0.15 13.24 19.46
C PRO A 14 0.53 12.48 20.74
N ILE A 15 1.82 12.21 20.91
CA ILE A 15 2.39 11.50 22.06
C ILE A 15 3.36 12.45 22.76
N GLU A 16 3.05 12.80 24.02
CA GLU A 16 3.95 13.58 24.87
C GLU A 16 5.06 12.66 25.40
N LEU A 17 6.32 13.00 25.13
CA LEU A 17 7.48 12.15 25.48
C LEU A 17 8.13 12.55 26.82
N GLY A 18 7.44 13.34 27.64
CA GLY A 18 7.85 13.68 29.01
C GLY A 18 8.85 14.84 29.15
N HIS A 19 9.51 15.29 28.08
CA HIS A 19 10.27 16.56 28.07
C HIS A 19 9.35 17.73 27.69
N PRO A 20 9.44 18.90 28.36
CA PRO A 20 8.59 20.06 28.04
C PRO A 20 8.64 20.43 26.55
N GLY A 21 7.48 20.43 25.90
CA GLY A 21 7.36 20.75 24.47
C GLY A 21 7.72 19.63 23.49
N LEU A 22 8.21 18.47 23.96
CA LEU A 22 8.52 17.35 23.09
C LEU A 22 7.28 16.48 22.82
N VAL A 23 6.66 16.74 21.68
CA VAL A 23 5.47 16.02 21.21
C VAL A 23 5.79 15.29 19.90
N LEU A 24 5.70 13.96 19.91
CA LEU A 24 5.76 13.15 18.71
C LEU A 24 4.40 13.20 18.00
N LYS A 25 4.40 13.52 16.71
CA LYS A 25 3.23 13.40 15.83
C LYS A 25 3.51 12.27 14.82
N PRO A 26 3.01 11.05 15.05
CA PRO A 26 3.30 9.92 14.18
C PRO A 26 2.75 10.15 12.77
N LEU A 27 3.56 9.82 11.75
CA LEU A 27 3.08 9.71 10.37
C LEU A 27 2.43 8.34 10.20
N VAL A 28 1.11 8.33 10.06
CA VAL A 28 0.33 7.08 9.95
C VAL A 28 -0.22 6.96 8.54
N ALA A 29 0.29 5.98 7.79
CA ALA A 29 -0.32 5.54 6.54
C ALA A 29 -1.56 4.68 6.85
N GLY A 30 -2.70 5.35 6.97
CA GLY A 30 -4.03 4.73 6.96
C GLY A 30 -4.59 4.68 5.54
N THR A 31 -5.73 4.01 5.37
CA THR A 31 -6.43 3.87 4.08
C THR A 31 -6.70 5.20 3.39
N ASN A 32 -7.04 6.26 4.15
CA ASN A 32 -7.30 7.58 3.56
C ASN A 32 -6.04 8.32 3.08
N GLU A 33 -4.86 7.94 3.57
CA GLU A 33 -3.61 8.66 3.28
C GLU A 33 -2.89 8.12 2.04
N VAL A 34 -3.37 6.99 1.51
CA VAL A 34 -2.87 6.42 0.26
C VAL A 34 -3.85 6.79 -0.85
N PRO A 35 -3.37 7.41 -1.95
CA PRO A 35 -4.25 7.83 -3.03
C PRO A 35 -4.91 6.63 -3.70
N VAL A 36 -6.16 6.83 -4.15
CA VAL A 36 -6.84 5.90 -5.05
C VAL A 36 -6.31 6.16 -6.46
N ILE A 37 -5.66 5.15 -7.05
CA ILE A 37 -5.10 5.23 -8.40
C ILE A 37 -5.89 4.31 -9.32
N THR A 38 -6.73 4.89 -10.17
CA THR A 38 -7.57 4.18 -11.16
C THR A 38 -7.17 4.46 -12.61
N ASP A 39 -6.24 5.39 -12.83
CA ASP A 39 -5.71 5.69 -14.16
C ASP A 39 -4.43 4.87 -14.42
N PRO A 40 -4.37 4.09 -15.51
CA PRO A 40 -3.18 3.32 -15.87
C PRO A 40 -1.94 4.17 -16.13
N GLY A 41 -2.10 5.41 -16.62
CA GLY A 41 -0.98 6.33 -16.85
C GLY A 41 -0.34 6.74 -15.52
N GLN A 42 -1.16 7.20 -14.58
CA GLN A 42 -0.71 7.51 -13.21
C GLN A 42 -0.10 6.29 -12.51
N ALA A 43 -0.66 5.10 -12.72
CA ALA A 43 -0.09 3.87 -12.17
C ALA A 43 1.28 3.50 -12.77
N ALA A 44 1.54 3.88 -14.03
CA ALA A 44 2.82 3.65 -14.68
C ALA A 44 3.89 4.67 -14.27
N GLU A 45 3.50 5.86 -13.80
CA GLU A 45 4.42 6.88 -13.28
C GLU A 45 5.05 6.47 -11.94
N ASP A 46 4.31 5.73 -11.10
CA ASP A 46 4.79 5.21 -9.81
C ASP A 46 4.10 3.87 -9.47
N ILE A 47 4.74 2.77 -9.86
CA ILE A 47 4.20 1.41 -9.72
C ILE A 47 4.13 1.01 -8.25
N GLU A 48 5.13 1.38 -7.46
CA GLU A 48 5.19 1.09 -6.04
C GLU A 48 4.01 1.73 -5.30
N LEU A 49 3.68 2.99 -5.64
CA LEU A 49 2.51 3.68 -5.12
C LEU A 49 1.19 3.06 -5.63
N ALA A 50 1.14 2.63 -6.90
CA ALA A 50 -0.01 1.92 -7.46
C ALA A 50 -0.26 0.57 -6.75
N VAL A 51 0.80 -0.18 -6.44
CA VAL A 51 0.73 -1.41 -5.64
C VAL A 51 0.25 -1.09 -4.21
N LEU A 52 0.77 -0.02 -3.60
CA LEU A 52 0.36 0.38 -2.25
C LEU A 52 -1.11 0.83 -2.20
N SER A 53 -1.59 1.51 -3.24
CA SER A 53 -3.00 1.86 -3.48
C SER A 53 -3.85 0.60 -3.57
N ALA A 54 -3.46 -0.35 -4.42
CA ALA A 54 -4.17 -1.63 -4.56
C ALA A 54 -4.27 -2.39 -3.23
N ILE A 55 -3.22 -2.40 -2.40
CA ILE A 55 -3.25 -3.06 -1.09
C ILE A 55 -4.18 -2.35 -0.11
N HIS A 56 -4.16 -1.01 -0.05
CA HIS A 56 -5.01 -0.26 0.90
C HIS A 56 -6.48 -0.33 0.52
N HIS A 57 -6.79 -0.31 -0.78
CA HIS A 57 -8.14 -0.11 -1.28
C HIS A 57 -8.78 -1.38 -1.84
N ALA A 58 -8.15 -2.55 -1.68
CA ALA A 58 -8.61 -3.81 -2.28
C ALA A 58 -10.08 -4.17 -1.93
N ALA A 59 -10.54 -3.78 -0.74
CA ALA A 59 -11.89 -4.08 -0.23
C ALA A 59 -12.89 -2.92 -0.40
N THR A 60 -12.48 -1.84 -1.06
CA THR A 60 -13.35 -0.69 -1.37
C THR A 60 -14.10 -0.92 -2.69
N PRO A 61 -15.21 -0.20 -2.97
CA PRO A 61 -15.90 -0.27 -4.25
C PRO A 61 -14.99 -0.05 -5.47
N GLU A 62 -13.97 0.79 -5.33
CA GLU A 62 -13.01 1.15 -6.38
C GLU A 62 -11.86 0.12 -6.54
N GLY A 63 -11.79 -0.89 -5.67
CA GLY A 63 -10.74 -1.91 -5.67
C GLY A 63 -10.51 -2.59 -7.04
N PRO A 64 -11.55 -3.02 -7.77
CA PRO A 64 -11.41 -3.60 -9.10
C PRO A 64 -10.77 -2.63 -10.12
N GLU A 65 -11.18 -1.37 -10.14
CA GLU A 65 -10.64 -0.35 -11.04
C GLU A 65 -9.16 -0.07 -10.75
N ILE A 66 -8.79 0.00 -9.46
CA ILE A 66 -7.40 0.19 -9.04
C ILE A 66 -6.52 -0.97 -9.47
N LEU A 67 -6.99 -2.21 -9.28
CA LEU A 67 -6.27 -3.41 -9.73
C LEU A 67 -6.11 -3.42 -11.26
N ASN A 68 -7.15 -3.06 -12.01
CA ASN A 68 -7.08 -2.98 -13.46
C ASN A 68 -6.06 -1.92 -13.93
N ALA A 69 -6.02 -0.75 -13.28
CA ALA A 69 -5.03 0.29 -13.57
C ALA A 69 -3.60 -0.20 -13.34
N LEU A 70 -3.37 -0.88 -12.21
CA LEU A 70 -2.08 -1.49 -11.90
C LEU A 70 -1.71 -2.57 -12.93
N PHE A 71 -2.61 -3.48 -13.30
CA PHE A 71 -2.34 -4.50 -14.30
C PHE A 71 -2.02 -3.91 -15.67
N ALA A 72 -2.75 -2.88 -16.09
CA ALA A 72 -2.50 -2.18 -17.33
C ALA A 72 -1.13 -1.47 -17.33
N ALA A 73 -0.75 -0.83 -16.21
CA ALA A 73 0.58 -0.25 -16.04
C ALA A 73 1.67 -1.32 -16.12
N LEU A 74 1.53 -2.43 -15.40
CA LEU A 74 2.47 -3.55 -15.38
C LEU A 74 2.65 -4.22 -16.75
N HIS A 75 1.59 -4.30 -17.54
CA HIS A 75 1.66 -4.84 -18.90
C HIS A 75 2.50 -3.96 -19.84
N ASN A 76 2.63 -2.66 -19.53
CA ASN A 76 3.44 -1.72 -20.31
C ASN A 76 4.89 -1.62 -19.82
N LEU A 77 5.21 -2.18 -18.66
CA LEU A 77 6.59 -2.35 -18.20
C LEU A 77 7.24 -3.53 -18.90
N ASP A 78 8.54 -3.41 -19.15
CA ASP A 78 9.34 -4.50 -19.71
C ASP A 78 9.08 -5.80 -18.94
N ARG A 79 8.80 -6.89 -19.66
CA ARG A 79 8.19 -8.11 -19.11
C ARG A 79 9.05 -8.74 -18.02
N ASP A 80 10.37 -8.60 -18.12
CA ASP A 80 11.32 -9.11 -17.12
C ASP A 80 11.40 -8.21 -15.88
N LEU A 81 11.20 -6.89 -16.02
CA LEU A 81 11.21 -5.96 -14.90
C LEU A 81 9.91 -6.01 -14.09
N GLY A 82 8.76 -6.09 -14.78
CA GLY A 82 7.44 -6.14 -14.15
C GLY A 82 7.25 -7.36 -13.24
N VAL A 83 7.70 -8.54 -13.69
CA VAL A 83 7.60 -9.78 -12.90
C VAL A 83 8.53 -9.76 -11.69
N CYS A 84 9.78 -9.31 -11.84
CA CYS A 84 10.75 -9.30 -10.74
C CYS A 84 10.34 -8.33 -9.62
N THR A 85 9.90 -7.11 -9.97
CA THR A 85 9.50 -6.09 -8.99
C THR A 85 8.25 -6.53 -8.22
N LEU A 86 7.23 -7.05 -8.92
CA LEU A 86 6.00 -7.49 -8.24
C LEU A 86 6.22 -8.72 -7.36
N THR A 87 6.98 -9.71 -7.86
CA THR A 87 7.22 -10.95 -7.10
C THR A 87 8.01 -10.66 -5.83
N TRP A 88 8.99 -9.76 -5.88
CA TRP A 88 9.75 -9.34 -4.69
C TRP A 88 8.86 -8.61 -3.69
N PHE A 89 8.06 -7.65 -4.15
CA PHE A 89 7.25 -6.81 -3.28
C PHE A 89 6.14 -7.63 -2.60
N VAL A 90 5.40 -8.43 -3.37
CA VAL A 90 4.33 -9.31 -2.85
C VAL A 90 4.91 -10.31 -1.87
N ARG A 91 6.04 -10.96 -2.20
CA ARG A 91 6.72 -11.90 -1.29
C ARG A 91 7.08 -11.23 0.04
N ARG A 92 7.62 -10.03 0.00
CA ARG A 92 8.04 -9.30 1.21
C ARG A 92 6.85 -8.81 2.05
N CYS A 93 5.73 -8.49 1.42
CA CYS A 93 4.47 -8.19 2.10
C CYS A 93 3.87 -9.44 2.77
N LEU A 94 3.87 -10.58 2.09
CA LEU A 94 3.34 -11.84 2.63
C LEU A 94 4.19 -12.39 3.78
N GLU A 95 5.51 -12.31 3.68
CA GLU A 95 6.45 -12.72 4.75
C GLU A 95 6.23 -11.94 6.06
N ARG A 96 5.79 -10.67 5.99
CA ARG A 96 5.46 -9.86 7.17
C ARG A 96 4.04 -10.05 7.71
N SER A 97 3.17 -10.71 6.95
CA SER A 97 1.76 -10.91 7.31
C SER A 97 1.53 -12.23 8.08
N GLY A 98 2.57 -13.06 8.26
CA GLY A 98 2.45 -14.36 8.92
C GLY A 98 1.71 -15.44 8.10
N ILE A 99 1.39 -15.14 6.83
CA ILE A 99 0.68 -16.06 5.94
C ILE A 99 1.73 -16.93 5.24
N THR A 100 1.91 -18.17 5.69
CA THR A 100 2.79 -19.14 5.04
C THR A 100 2.10 -19.72 3.80
N TRP A 101 2.57 -19.37 2.61
CA TRP A 101 2.12 -20.01 1.38
C TRP A 101 2.67 -21.46 1.31
N ARG A 102 1.79 -22.46 1.24
CA ARG A 102 2.16 -23.83 0.86
C ARG A 102 1.80 -24.01 -0.60
N SER A 103 2.80 -24.01 -1.46
CA SER A 103 2.69 -24.50 -2.83
C SER A 103 2.55 -26.02 -2.79
N THR A 104 1.40 -26.55 -3.24
CA THR A 104 1.29 -27.89 -3.82
C THR A 104 1.80 -27.90 -5.24
#